data_AF-A0A453RUS1-F1
#
_entry.id   AF-A0A453RUS1-F1
#
_cell.length_a   1.000
_cell.length_b   1.000
_cell.length_c   1.000
_cell.angle_alpha   90.00
_cell.angle_beta   90.00
_cell.angle_gamma   90.00
#
_symmetry.space_group_name_H-M   'P 1'
#
loop_
_entity.id
_entity.type
_entity.pdbx_description
1 polymer ?
#
loop_
_entity_poly.entity_id
_entity_poly.type
_entity_poly.pdbx_seq_one_letter_code
_entity_poly.pdbx_strand_id
1 'polypeptide(L)'
;MVIGNGLTTLLWEDRWINGQSVCELLPNLYDCIPKRRRTARTMADGLNGNSWARDIHGNLGLHEIGQYLQLSQVMQHTELSAAPDQLIWKWTASGTYSAQSSYLATFHGSTTCYSWKLI
;
A
#
# COMPACT_ATOMS: atom_id res chain seq x y z
N MET A 1 4.04 -5.66 4.20
CA MET A 1 4.74 -5.93 2.92
C MET A 1 6.18 -5.48 3.08
N VAL A 2 7.12 -6.14 2.41
CA VAL A 2 8.53 -5.71 2.34
C VAL A 2 8.84 -5.38 0.89
N ILE A 3 9.36 -4.18 0.65
CA ILE A 3 9.82 -3.76 -0.67
C ILE A 3 11.19 -4.39 -0.89
N GLY A 4 11.34 -5.10 -2.01
CA GLY A 4 12.62 -5.58 -2.51
C GLY A 4 13.01 -4.76 -3.72
N ASN A 5 12.85 -5.34 -4.90
CA ASN A 5 13.19 -4.74 -6.19
C ASN A 5 12.12 -3.74 -6.69
N GLY A 6 10.96 -3.67 -6.05
CA GLY A 6 9.90 -2.72 -6.35
C GLY A 6 9.15 -2.98 -7.66
N LEU A 7 9.37 -4.11 -8.31
CA LEU A 7 8.75 -4.43 -9.62
C LEU A 7 7.28 -4.85 -9.51
N THR A 8 6.87 -5.36 -8.35
CA THR A 8 5.49 -5.83 -8.13
C THR A 8 4.72 -4.93 -7.17
N THR A 9 5.42 -4.18 -6.33
CA THR A 9 4.85 -3.18 -5.43
C THR A 9 4.27 -2.02 -6.22
N LEU A 10 2.97 -1.78 -6.11
CA LEU A 10 2.30 -0.61 -6.65
C LEU A 10 2.51 0.60 -5.74
N LEU A 11 3.11 1.66 -6.28
CA LEU A 11 3.50 2.84 -5.51
C LEU A 11 2.30 3.52 -4.85
N TRP A 12 1.17 3.61 -5.54
CA TRP A 12 0.02 4.38 -5.06
C TRP A 12 -0.98 3.56 -4.25
N GLU A 13 -1.04 2.24 -4.48
CA GLU A 13 -2.08 1.36 -3.93
C GLU A 13 -1.57 0.49 -2.78
N ASP A 14 -0.33 0.02 -2.84
CA ASP A 14 0.18 -0.92 -1.84
C ASP A 14 0.60 -0.25 -0.53
N ARG A 15 0.57 -1.03 0.54
CA ARG A 15 0.89 -0.61 1.90
C ARG A 15 2.37 -0.74 2.23
N TRP A 16 3.19 0.02 1.51
CA TRP A 16 4.64 -0.08 1.58
C TRP A 16 5.28 0.97 2.52
N ILE A 17 4.54 2.00 2.95
CA ILE A 17 5.03 3.03 3.88
C ILE A 17 4.65 2.61 5.30
N ASN A 18 5.55 1.94 6.02
CA ASN A 18 5.31 1.49 7.40
C ASN A 18 3.99 0.71 7.59
N GLY A 19 3.55 -0.03 6.56
CA GLY A 19 2.28 -0.77 6.57
C GLY A 19 1.04 0.05 6.20
N GLN A 20 1.21 1.29 5.74
CA GLN A 20 0.18 2.16 5.20
C GLN A 20 0.42 2.46 3.72
N SER A 21 -0.65 2.77 3.00
CA SER A 21 -0.58 3.18 1.59
C SER A 21 -0.55 4.70 1.44
N VAL A 22 -0.21 5.17 0.23
CA VAL A 22 -0.21 6.62 -0.06
C VAL A 22 -1.62 7.22 0.06
N CYS A 23 -2.67 6.49 -0.35
CA CYS A 23 -4.05 6.97 -0.20
C CYS A 23 -4.50 7.12 1.25
N GLU A 24 -3.95 6.32 2.18
CA GLU A 24 -4.23 6.42 3.61
C GLU A 24 -3.49 7.60 4.26
N LEU A 25 -2.24 7.87 3.83
CA LEU A 25 -1.40 8.91 4.43
C LEU A 25 -1.59 10.29 3.80
N LEU A 26 -1.76 10.35 2.49
CA LEU A 26 -1.68 11.57 1.68
C LEU A 26 -2.88 11.68 0.73
N PRO A 27 -4.12 11.75 1.26
CA PRO A 27 -5.33 11.64 0.46
C PRO A 27 -5.50 12.77 -0.57
N ASN A 28 -5.14 14.01 -0.23
CA ASN A 28 -5.32 15.16 -1.12
C ASN A 28 -4.38 15.05 -2.34
N LEU A 29 -3.13 14.63 -2.11
CA LEU A 29 -2.17 14.36 -3.18
C LEU A 29 -2.62 13.17 -4.03
N TYR A 30 -3.14 12.12 -3.40
CA TYR A 30 -3.63 10.92 -4.10
C TYR A 30 -4.78 11.26 -5.06
N ASP A 31 -5.66 12.19 -4.70
CA ASP A 31 -6.76 12.64 -5.55
C ASP A 31 -6.29 13.33 -6.84
N CYS A 32 -5.12 13.97 -6.82
CA CYS A 32 -4.48 14.55 -8.02
C CYS A 32 -3.96 13.51 -9.01
N ILE A 33 -3.96 12.22 -8.68
CA ILE A 33 -3.34 11.19 -9.52
C ILE A 33 -4.41 10.49 -10.36
N PRO A 34 -4.27 10.37 -11.68
CA PRO A 34 -5.24 9.65 -12.50
C PRO A 34 -5.31 8.16 -12.15
N LYS A 35 -6.52 7.57 -12.10
CA LYS A 35 -6.74 6.15 -11.75
C LYS A 35 -5.81 5.17 -12.48
N ARG A 36 -5.56 5.41 -13.77
CA ARG A 36 -4.66 4.56 -14.58
C ARG A 36 -3.22 4.56 -14.05
N ARG A 37 -2.71 5.69 -13.53
CA ARG A 37 -1.37 5.76 -12.93
C ARG A 37 -1.32 5.02 -11.60
N ARG A 38 -2.38 5.14 -10.80
CA ARG A 38 -2.49 4.49 -9.49
C ARG A 38 -2.28 2.98 -9.58
N THR A 39 -2.92 2.32 -10.56
CA THR A 39 -2.88 0.86 -10.71
C THR A 39 -1.73 0.33 -11.57
N ALA A 40 -1.00 1.20 -12.28
CA ALA A 40 0.07 0.77 -13.20
C ALA A 40 1.47 1.16 -12.74
N ARG A 41 1.60 2.17 -11.86
CA ARG A 41 2.90 2.64 -11.41
C ARG A 41 3.48 1.69 -10.35
N THR A 42 4.55 1.01 -10.71
CA THR A 42 5.36 0.23 -9.77
C THR A 42 6.31 1.14 -8.98
N MET A 43 6.80 0.65 -7.84
CA MET A 43 7.77 1.36 -7.02
C MET A 43 9.10 1.57 -7.73
N ALA A 44 9.56 0.55 -8.47
CA ALA A 44 10.76 0.62 -9.30
C ALA A 44 10.64 1.70 -10.40
N ASP A 45 9.51 1.72 -11.12
CA ASP A 45 9.27 2.73 -12.14
C ASP A 45 9.16 4.12 -11.53
N GLY A 46 8.45 4.24 -10.41
CA GLY A 46 8.22 5.49 -9.69
C GLY A 46 9.51 6.15 -9.24
N LEU A 47 10.40 5.38 -8.62
CA LEU A 47 11.72 5.87 -8.18
C LEU A 47 12.63 6.21 -9.36
N ASN A 48 12.54 5.46 -10.46
CA ASN A 48 13.36 5.71 -11.65
C ASN A 48 13.13 7.12 -12.21
N GLY A 49 14.17 7.96 -12.15
CA GLY A 49 14.14 9.33 -12.64
C GLY A 49 13.04 10.18 -12.00
N ASN A 50 12.69 9.89 -10.73
CA ASN A 50 11.64 10.58 -9.97
C ASN A 50 10.29 10.60 -10.72
N SER A 51 9.99 9.53 -11.48
CA SER A 51 8.83 9.51 -12.39
C SER A 51 7.49 9.55 -11.67
N TRP A 52 7.44 9.15 -10.39
CA TRP A 52 6.24 9.27 -9.55
C TRP A 52 5.71 10.70 -9.50
N ALA A 53 6.58 11.72 -9.49
CA ALA A 53 6.16 13.12 -9.46
C ALA A 53 5.42 13.53 -10.74
N ARG A 54 5.67 12.85 -11.87
CA ARG A 54 4.98 13.07 -13.14
C ARG A 54 3.57 12.49 -13.18
N ASP A 55 3.20 11.67 -12.21
CA ASP A 55 1.84 11.12 -12.12
C ASP A 55 0.84 12.10 -11.49
N ILE A 56 1.33 13.17 -10.88
CA ILE A 56 0.52 14.20 -10.22
C ILE A 56 -0.04 15.15 -11.27
N HIS A 57 -1.36 15.26 -11.34
CA HIS A 57 -2.08 16.07 -12.32
C HIS A 57 -2.97 17.10 -11.62
N GLY A 58 -3.23 18.22 -12.31
CA GLY A 58 -4.14 19.27 -11.84
C GLY A 58 -3.44 20.37 -11.04
N ASN A 59 -4.24 21.24 -10.43
CA ASN A 59 -3.75 22.32 -9.59
C ASN A 59 -3.40 21.80 -8.20
N LEU A 60 -2.18 22.11 -7.75
CA LEU A 60 -1.72 21.80 -6.40
C LEU A 60 -1.99 22.99 -5.48
N GLY A 61 -2.86 22.79 -4.49
CA GLY A 61 -3.05 23.72 -3.39
C GLY A 61 -2.01 23.51 -2.28
N LEU A 62 -2.19 24.24 -1.18
CA LEU A 62 -1.25 24.21 -0.06
C LEU A 62 -1.16 22.82 0.59
N HIS A 63 -2.28 22.12 0.71
CA HIS A 63 -2.33 20.80 1.34
C HIS A 63 -1.64 19.74 0.48
N GLU A 64 -1.87 19.78 -0.83
CA GLU A 64 -1.26 18.87 -1.80
C GLU A 64 0.26 19.08 -1.86
N ILE A 65 0.73 20.32 -1.81
CA ILE A 65 2.16 20.65 -1.74
C ILE A 65 2.79 20.09 -0.45
N GLY A 66 2.12 20.26 0.70
CA GLY A 66 2.60 19.70 1.96
C GLY A 66 2.75 18.18 1.90
N GLN A 67 1.74 17.50 1.34
CA GLN A 67 1.76 16.05 1.16
C GLN A 67 2.79 15.58 0.13
N TYR A 68 2.98 16.35 -0.95
CA TYR A 68 4.04 16.10 -1.93
C TYR A 68 5.43 16.10 -1.28
N LEU A 69 5.72 17.09 -0.42
CA LEU A 69 7.00 17.17 0.27
C LEU A 69 7.20 15.99 1.23
N GLN A 70 6.15 15.57 1.93
CA GLN A 70 6.20 14.37 2.79
C GLN A 70 6.50 13.11 1.97
N LEU A 71 5.81 12.91 0.84
CA LEU A 71 6.08 11.77 -0.03
C LEU A 71 7.50 11.83 -0.60
N SER A 72 7.97 13.01 -1.01
CA SER A 72 9.32 13.20 -1.55
C SER A 72 10.39 12.77 -0.54
N GLN A 73 10.22 13.10 0.74
CA GLN A 73 11.14 12.65 1.80
C GLN A 73 11.11 11.12 1.95
N VAL A 74 9.93 10.51 1.96
CA VAL A 74 9.80 9.04 2.03
C VAL A 74 10.48 8.37 0.82
N MET A 75 10.27 8.90 -0.38
CA MET A 75 10.86 8.38 -1.62
C MET A 75 12.39 8.49 -1.61
N GLN A 76 12.96 9.56 -1.06
CA GLN A 76 14.41 9.74 -0.95
C GLN A 76 15.06 8.73 0.01
N HIS A 77 14.34 8.30 1.05
CA HIS A 77 14.84 7.33 2.02
C HIS A 77 14.51 5.88 1.65
N THR A 78 13.82 5.65 0.52
CA THR A 78 13.46 4.30 0.11
C THR A 78 14.54 3.74 -0.81
N GLU A 79 15.26 2.72 -0.32
CA GLU A 79 16.27 1.99 -1.09
C GLU A 79 15.69 0.67 -1.59
N LEU A 80 15.82 0.42 -2.89
CA LEU A 80 15.43 -0.86 -3.49
C LEU A 80 16.58 -1.87 -3.36
N SER A 81 16.23 -3.12 -3.09
CA SER A 81 17.15 -4.26 -3.02
C SER A 81 17.03 -5.13 -4.27
N ALA A 82 18.02 -6.00 -4.51
CA ALA A 82 17.95 -7.00 -5.58
C ALA A 82 16.97 -8.15 -5.29
N ALA A 83 16.54 -8.30 -4.03
CA ALA A 83 15.57 -9.32 -3.63
C ALA A 83 14.18 -9.03 -4.21
N PRO A 84 13.33 -10.05 -4.45
CA PRO A 84 11.94 -9.82 -4.85
C PRO A 84 11.12 -9.20 -3.72
N ASP A 85 10.07 -8.44 -4.09
CA ASP A 85 9.10 -7.92 -3.13
C ASP A 85 8.36 -9.05 -2.40
N GLN A 86 7.99 -8.82 -1.15
CA GLN A 86 7.34 -9.83 -0.30
C GLN A 86 6.03 -9.34 0.31
N LEU A 87 4.95 -10.07 0.05
CA LEU A 87 3.67 -9.89 0.74
C LEU A 87 3.72 -10.59 2.10
N ILE A 88 3.41 -9.86 3.17
CA ILE A 88 3.34 -10.39 4.53
C ILE A 88 1.88 -10.60 4.90
N TRP A 89 1.51 -11.83 5.25
CA TRP A 89 0.19 -12.19 5.75
C TRP A 89 0.04 -11.79 7.23
N LYS A 90 -0.73 -10.72 7.49
CA LYS A 90 -0.86 -10.13 8.84
C LYS A 90 -1.55 -11.01 9.88
N TRP A 91 -2.23 -12.08 9.48
CA TRP A 91 -3.04 -12.93 10.37
C TRP A 91 -2.28 -14.16 10.89
N THR A 92 -1.00 -14.31 10.55
CA THR A 92 -0.11 -15.33 11.11
C THR A 92 1.16 -14.68 11.63
N ALA A 93 1.68 -15.17 12.76
CA ALA A 93 2.94 -14.68 13.31
C ALA A 93 4.15 -14.96 12.38
N SER A 94 4.07 -16.02 11.56
CA SER A 94 5.07 -16.33 10.54
C SER A 94 5.02 -15.41 9.31
N GLY A 95 3.98 -14.57 9.18
CA GLY A 95 3.78 -13.73 7.99
C GLY A 95 3.48 -14.51 6.70
N THR A 96 3.32 -15.84 6.79
CA THR A 96 3.08 -16.71 5.63
C THR A 96 1.60 -16.94 5.41
N TYR A 97 1.17 -16.85 4.15
CA TYR A 97 -0.19 -17.19 3.75
C TYR A 97 -0.42 -18.71 3.82
N SER A 98 -1.60 -19.12 4.27
CA SER A 98 -2.11 -20.48 4.12
C SER A 98 -3.62 -20.44 3.92
N ALA A 99 -4.18 -21.44 3.21
CA ALA A 99 -5.63 -21.53 3.04
C ALA A 99 -6.36 -21.61 4.40
N GLN A 100 -5.76 -22.30 5.37
CA GLN A 100 -6.28 -22.40 6.74
C GLN A 100 -6.30 -21.05 7.46
N SER A 101 -5.21 -20.28 7.41
CA SER A 101 -5.15 -18.97 8.07
C SER A 101 -6.04 -17.94 7.38
N SER A 102 -6.23 -18.04 6.06
CA SER A 102 -7.23 -17.26 5.32
C SER A 102 -8.65 -17.55 5.80
N TYR A 103 -9.00 -18.84 5.91
CA TYR A 103 -10.30 -19.26 6.42
C TYR A 103 -10.52 -18.78 7.86
N LEU A 104 -9.52 -18.90 8.75
CA LEU A 104 -9.67 -18.41 10.13
C LEU A 104 -9.80 -16.88 10.20
N ALA A 105 -9.11 -16.14 9.32
CA ALA A 105 -9.19 -14.69 9.28
C ALA A 105 -10.60 -14.17 8.96
N THR A 106 -11.43 -14.91 8.22
CA THR A 106 -12.82 -14.49 7.95
C THR A 106 -13.73 -14.57 9.17
N PHE A 107 -13.36 -15.36 10.19
CA PHE A 107 -14.07 -15.43 11.47
C PHE A 107 -13.51 -14.48 12.53
N HIS A 108 -12.49 -13.69 12.20
CA HIS A 108 -11.93 -12.74 13.14
C HIS A 108 -12.97 -11.66 13.49
N GLY A 109 -13.34 -11.56 14.76
CA GLY A 109 -14.42 -10.66 15.23
C GLY A 109 -15.83 -11.27 15.16
N SER A 110 -15.96 -12.54 14.75
CA SER A 110 -17.24 -13.24 14.85
C SER A 110 -17.61 -13.49 16.31
N THR A 111 -18.87 -13.22 16.65
CA THR A 111 -19.44 -13.55 17.96
C THR A 111 -20.23 -14.85 17.84
N THR A 112 -20.04 -15.78 18.76
CA THR A 112 -20.82 -17.03 18.77
C THR A 112 -22.29 -16.71 19.06
N CYS A 113 -23.18 -16.96 18.10
CA CYS A 113 -24.62 -16.94 18.32
C CYS A 113 -25.08 -18.35 18.69
N TYR A 114 -25.55 -18.53 19.93
CA TYR A 114 -26.16 -19.80 20.38
C TYR A 114 -27.63 -19.88 19.93
N SER A 115 -27.92 -19.73 18.64
CA SER A 115 -29.29 -19.82 18.11
C SER A 115 -29.71 -21.24 17.69
N TRP A 116 -28.91 -22.27 17.98
CA TRP A 116 -29.22 -23.66 17.59
C TRP A 116 -30.28 -24.33 18.48
N LYS A 117 -30.76 -23.67 19.53
CA LYS A 117 -31.91 -24.11 20.33
C LYS A 117 -33.09 -23.16 20.11
N LEU A 118 -33.69 -23.21 18.93
CA LEU A 118 -35.08 -22.78 18.77
C LEU A 118 -35.94 -24.05 18.68
N ILE A 119 -36.46 -24.40 19.87
CA ILE A 119 -37.54 -25.35 20.19
C ILE A 119 -37.32 -26.81 19.76
#